data_AF-A0AAD9ETA7-F1
#
_entry.id   AF-A0AAD9ETA7-F1
#
_cell.length_a   1.000
_cell.length_b   1.000
_cell.length_c   1.000
_cell.angle_alpha   90.00
_cell.angle_beta   90.00
_cell.angle_gamma   90.00
#
_symmetry.space_group_name_H-M   'P 1'
#
loop_
_entity.id
_entity.type
_entity.pdbx_description
1 polymer ?
#
loop_
_entity_poly.entity_id
_entity_poly.type
_entity_poly.pdbx_seq_one_letter_code
_entity_poly.pdbx_strand_id
1 'polypeptide(L)'
;MSFITANWNPLGEAFYRSWKSGPVVQVGWTVSDELLLVQEDGSVLIYDVFGTFKRHFSMGQEVVQSQVLEAQVFHSPYGTGVAIVTGSSRFTLATNIDDLKLRRLPEVPGLGPQSGSIVHMSVSFSYKYLALFTETGHLWDRPLHLQVSDQLGA
;
A
#
# COMPACT_ATOMS: atom_id res chain seq x y z
N MET A 1 -1.69 -22.97 -35.56
CA MET A 1 -1.24 -22.57 -34.21
C MET A 1 -2.48 -22.21 -33.42
N SER A 2 -2.91 -23.08 -32.50
CA SER A 2 -4.04 -22.81 -31.61
C SER A 2 -3.54 -22.05 -30.39
N PHE A 3 -4.07 -20.85 -30.16
CA PHE A 3 -3.90 -20.16 -28.89
C PHE A 3 -4.73 -20.92 -27.85
N ILE A 4 -4.09 -21.40 -26.79
CA ILE A 4 -4.80 -21.84 -25.58
C ILE A 4 -5.35 -20.55 -24.96
N THR A 5 -6.61 -20.22 -25.23
CA THR A 5 -7.34 -19.30 -24.37
C THR A 5 -7.50 -19.99 -23.03
N ALA A 6 -7.00 -19.38 -21.96
CA ALA A 6 -7.40 -19.80 -20.62
C ALA A 6 -8.93 -19.69 -20.56
N ASN A 7 -9.61 -20.83 -20.64
CA ASN A 7 -11.05 -20.90 -20.47
C ASN A 7 -11.28 -20.70 -18.97
N TRP A 8 -11.37 -19.44 -18.55
CA TRP A 8 -11.70 -19.06 -17.17
C TRP A 8 -13.08 -19.62 -16.87
N ASN A 9 -13.13 -20.85 -16.36
CA ASN A 9 -14.32 -21.51 -15.90
C ASN A 9 -14.25 -21.57 -14.36
N PRO A 10 -14.67 -20.52 -13.65
CA PRO A 10 -14.80 -20.57 -12.20
C PRO A 10 -15.92 -21.58 -11.93
N LEU A 11 -15.62 -22.71 -11.29
CA LEU A 11 -16.54 -23.84 -11.13
C LEU A 11 -17.74 -23.59 -10.16
N GLY A 12 -18.36 -22.42 -10.18
CA GLY A 12 -19.50 -22.03 -9.34
C GLY A 12 -20.01 -20.63 -9.69
N GLU A 13 -21.19 -20.24 -9.18
CA GLU A 13 -21.73 -18.88 -9.31
C GLU A 13 -20.59 -17.86 -9.19
N ALA A 14 -20.34 -17.08 -10.24
CA ALA A 14 -19.42 -15.97 -10.14
C ALA A 14 -19.92 -15.08 -8.99
N PHE A 15 -19.16 -15.01 -7.89
CA PHE A 15 -19.43 -14.10 -6.78
C PHE A 15 -19.04 -12.68 -7.22
N TYR A 16 -19.71 -12.16 -8.24
CA TYR A 16 -19.61 -10.76 -8.60
C TYR A 16 -20.49 -9.98 -7.63
N ARG A 17 -19.88 -9.02 -6.92
CA ARG A 17 -20.61 -8.11 -6.04
C ARG A 17 -20.35 -6.70 -6.51
N SER A 18 -21.41 -5.90 -6.62
CA SER A 18 -21.25 -4.47 -6.87
C SER A 18 -20.58 -3.82 -5.67
N TRP A 19 -19.42 -3.20 -5.89
CA TRP A 19 -18.76 -2.35 -4.90
C TRP A 19 -19.61 -1.11 -4.62
N LYS A 20 -19.80 -0.78 -3.34
CA LYS A 20 -20.67 0.32 -2.89
C LYS A 20 -19.99 1.31 -1.94
N SER A 21 -18.70 1.14 -1.69
CA SER A 21 -17.92 2.06 -0.84
C SER A 21 -17.13 3.05 -1.71
N GLY A 22 -16.17 3.77 -1.13
CA GLY A 22 -15.31 4.74 -1.82
C GLY A 22 -14.32 4.13 -2.83
N PRO A 23 -13.66 4.97 -3.66
CA PRO A 23 -12.69 4.54 -4.66
C PRO A 23 -11.55 3.73 -4.04
N VAL A 24 -11.21 2.60 -4.67
CA VAL A 24 -10.16 1.69 -4.19
C VAL A 24 -8.86 1.99 -4.95
N VAL A 25 -7.79 2.25 -4.20
CA VAL A 25 -6.44 2.47 -4.71
C VAL A 25 -5.67 1.15 -4.80
N GLN A 26 -5.78 0.29 -3.79
CA GLN A 26 -5.04 -0.97 -3.74
C GLN A 26 -5.91 -2.12 -3.25
N VAL A 27 -5.74 -3.27 -3.91
CA VAL A 27 -6.28 -4.56 -3.48
C VAL A 27 -5.12 -5.47 -3.10
N GLY A 28 -5.26 -6.21 -2.01
CA GLY A 28 -4.28 -7.20 -1.60
C GLY A 28 -4.87 -8.28 -0.70
N TRP A 29 -4.02 -9.25 -0.37
CA TRP A 29 -4.37 -10.34 0.55
C TRP A 29 -3.50 -10.24 1.80
N THR A 30 -4.11 -10.47 2.95
CA THR A 30 -3.40 -10.62 4.20
C THR A 30 -2.71 -11.99 4.27
N VAL A 31 -1.78 -12.15 5.21
CA VAL A 31 -1.14 -13.45 5.50
C VAL A 31 -2.12 -14.50 6.07
N SER A 32 -3.36 -14.12 6.36
CA SER A 32 -4.41 -14.98 6.89
C SER A 32 -5.55 -15.20 5.88
N ASP A 33 -5.25 -15.02 4.59
CA ASP A 33 -6.19 -15.18 3.47
C ASP A 33 -7.43 -14.27 3.57
N GLU A 34 -7.26 -13.05 4.08
CA GLU A 34 -8.32 -12.05 4.11
C GLU A 34 -8.11 -11.03 2.97
N LEU A 35 -9.20 -10.58 2.38
CA LEU A 35 -9.16 -9.55 1.35
C LEU A 35 -8.98 -8.18 2.02
N LEU A 36 -7.96 -7.44 1.60
CA LEU A 36 -7.65 -6.10 2.09
C LEU A 36 -7.80 -5.08 0.95
N LEU A 37 -8.58 -4.03 1.19
CA LEU A 37 -8.81 -2.94 0.24
C LEU A 37 -8.38 -1.62 0.86
N VAL A 38 -7.57 -0.84 0.16
CA VAL A 38 -7.16 0.51 0.55
C VAL A 38 -7.90 1.51 -0.32
N GLN A 39 -8.54 2.50 0.31
CA GLN A 39 -9.30 3.55 -0.36
C GLN A 39 -8.52 4.86 -0.46
N GLU A 40 -8.96 5.73 -1.37
CA GLU A 40 -8.39 7.07 -1.56
C GLU A 40 -8.51 7.95 -0.31
N ASP A 41 -9.51 7.75 0.55
CA ASP A 41 -9.69 8.50 1.80
C ASP A 41 -8.76 8.03 2.94
N GLY A 42 -7.97 6.96 2.70
CA GLY A 42 -7.10 6.34 3.69
C GLY A 42 -7.76 5.26 4.54
N SER A 43 -9.02 4.93 4.26
CA SER A 43 -9.70 3.79 4.88
C SER A 43 -9.14 2.48 4.32
N VAL A 44 -8.83 1.55 5.22
CA VAL A 44 -8.44 0.18 4.90
C VAL A 44 -9.54 -0.75 5.38
N LEU A 45 -10.12 -1.51 4.46
CA LEU A 45 -11.21 -2.43 4.71
C LEU A 45 -10.71 -3.87 4.60
N ILE A 46 -11.13 -4.71 5.54
CA ILE A 46 -10.79 -6.12 5.58
C ILE A 46 -12.07 -6.93 5.47
N TYR A 47 -12.08 -7.87 4.52
CA TYR A 47 -13.15 -8.82 4.28
C TYR A 47 -12.60 -10.24 4.39
N ASP A 48 -13.44 -11.20 4.77
CA ASP A 48 -13.09 -12.61 4.64
C ASP A 48 -13.09 -13.06 3.16
N VAL A 49 -12.66 -14.31 2.92
CA VAL A 49 -12.68 -14.94 1.58
C VAL A 49 -14.06 -15.01 0.92
N PHE A 50 -15.13 -14.90 1.70
CA PHE A 50 -16.52 -14.92 1.23
C PHE A 50 -17.08 -13.50 0.98
N GLY A 51 -16.27 -12.47 1.18
CA GLY A 51 -16.66 -11.06 1.01
C GLY A 51 -17.50 -10.51 2.17
N THR A 52 -17.50 -11.15 3.34
CA THR A 52 -18.11 -10.60 4.56
C THR A 52 -17.16 -9.58 5.17
N PHE A 53 -17.68 -8.39 5.48
CA PHE A 53 -16.90 -7.34 6.13
C PHE A 53 -16.49 -7.77 7.54
N LYS A 54 -15.18 -7.70 7.83
CA LYS A 54 -14.64 -8.01 9.17
C LYS A 54 -14.40 -6.75 9.99
N ARG A 55 -13.57 -5.84 9.46
CA ARG A 55 -13.16 -4.62 10.16
C ARG A 55 -12.61 -3.58 9.19
N HIS A 56 -12.44 -2.37 9.69
CA HIS A 56 -11.75 -1.29 8.99
C HIS A 56 -10.88 -0.49 9.95
N PHE A 57 -9.89 0.21 9.40
CA PHE A 57 -9.09 1.20 10.11
C PHE A 57 -8.66 2.31 9.15
N SER A 58 -8.14 3.41 9.69
CA SER A 58 -7.63 4.54 8.88
C SER A 58 -6.11 4.60 8.96
N MET A 59 -5.46 4.95 7.84
CA MET A 59 -4.03 5.22 7.77
C MET A 59 -3.63 6.60 8.33
N GLY A 60 -4.53 7.26 9.07
CA GLY A 60 -4.26 8.50 9.80
C GLY A 60 -4.93 9.74 9.18
N GLN A 61 -5.01 10.82 9.95
CA GLN A 61 -5.77 12.01 9.54
C GLN A 61 -5.14 12.82 8.40
N GLU A 62 -3.84 12.65 8.14
CA GLU A 62 -3.15 13.37 7.05
C GLU A 62 -3.65 12.96 5.66
N VAL A 63 -4.21 11.74 5.56
CA VAL A 63 -4.75 11.22 4.30
C VAL A 63 -6.05 11.93 3.92
N VAL A 64 -6.78 12.46 4.90
CA VAL A 64 -8.05 13.17 4.68
C VAL A 64 -7.87 14.42 3.82
N GLN A 65 -6.69 15.06 3.86
CA GLN A 65 -6.43 16.30 3.13
C GLN A 65 -5.77 16.10 1.75
N SER A 66 -5.05 15.00 1.54
CA SER A 66 -4.25 14.79 0.31
C SER A 66 -4.60 13.53 -0.46
N GLN A 67 -5.51 12.70 0.07
CA GLN A 67 -5.87 11.38 -0.43
C GLN A 67 -4.68 10.41 -0.57
N VAL A 68 -4.97 9.12 -0.64
CA VAL A 68 -3.98 8.10 -1.00
C VAL A 68 -3.79 8.17 -2.52
N LEU A 69 -2.54 8.39 -2.93
CA LEU A 69 -2.17 8.35 -4.34
C LEU A 69 -1.79 6.94 -4.75
N GLU A 70 -0.95 6.29 -3.95
CA GLU A 70 -0.46 4.93 -4.18
C GLU A 70 -0.39 4.17 -2.85
N ALA A 71 -0.69 2.87 -2.92
CA ALA A 71 -0.71 2.01 -1.75
C ALA A 71 -0.14 0.64 -2.08
N GLN A 72 0.47 0.01 -1.08
CA GLN A 72 1.02 -1.31 -1.22
C GLN A 72 0.77 -2.16 0.02
N VAL A 73 0.27 -3.36 -0.23
CA VAL A 73 0.19 -4.43 0.75
C VAL A 73 1.45 -5.28 0.63
N PHE A 74 2.09 -5.55 1.76
CA PHE A 74 3.28 -6.40 1.83
C PHE A 74 3.20 -7.31 3.04
N HIS A 75 4.01 -8.37 3.04
CA HIS A 75 4.05 -9.33 4.14
C HIS A 75 5.35 -9.16 4.92
N SER A 76 5.24 -9.16 6.24
CA SER A 76 6.37 -9.09 7.16
C SER A 76 6.31 -10.27 8.15
N PRO A 77 7.41 -10.60 8.85
CA PRO A 77 7.41 -11.60 9.92
C PRO A 77 6.45 -11.26 11.07
N TYR A 78 6.04 -10.00 11.17
CA TYR A 78 5.12 -9.51 12.19
C TYR A 78 3.65 -9.58 11.75
N GLY A 79 3.37 -9.90 10.48
CA GLY A 79 2.02 -9.94 9.91
C GLY A 79 1.92 -9.18 8.59
N THR A 80 0.69 -8.80 8.23
CA THR A 80 0.43 -8.02 7.01
C THR A 80 0.74 -6.55 7.26
N GLY A 81 1.57 -5.96 6.40
CA GLY A 81 1.88 -4.53 6.40
C GLY A 81 1.20 -3.80 5.25
N VAL A 82 0.96 -2.51 5.45
CA VAL A 82 0.39 -1.59 4.45
C VAL A 82 1.22 -0.32 4.42
N ALA A 83 1.70 0.06 3.24
CA ALA A 83 2.35 1.33 2.97
C ALA A 83 1.42 2.18 2.12
N ILE A 84 1.30 3.47 2.43
CA ILE A 84 0.61 4.44 1.59
C ILE A 84 1.51 5.65 1.33
N VAL A 85 1.31 6.28 0.18
CA VAL A 85 1.80 7.61 -0.12
C VAL A 85 0.65 8.50 -0.55
N THR A 86 0.62 9.72 -0.03
CA THR A 86 -0.43 10.70 -0.32
C THR A 86 -0.04 11.63 -1.46
N GLY A 87 -1.00 12.41 -1.99
CA GLY A 87 -0.73 13.45 -2.98
C GLY A 87 0.26 14.54 -2.52
N SER A 88 0.47 14.67 -1.20
CA SER A 88 1.50 15.55 -0.62
C SER A 88 2.86 14.87 -0.46
N SER A 89 3.07 13.71 -1.10
CA SER A 89 4.29 12.89 -1.01
C SER A 89 4.65 12.51 0.43
N ARG A 90 3.64 12.39 1.31
CA ARG A 90 3.80 11.91 2.69
C ARG A 90 3.59 10.41 2.75
N PHE A 91 4.51 9.74 3.42
CA PHE A 91 4.51 8.28 3.53
C PHE A 91 4.05 7.85 4.93
N THR A 92 3.08 6.96 4.96
CA THR A 92 2.65 6.29 6.18
C THR A 92 2.72 4.78 5.99
N LEU A 93 3.33 4.12 6.96
CA LEU A 93 3.58 2.69 6.96
C LEU A 93 2.99 2.07 8.23
N ALA A 94 2.20 1.01 8.07
CA ALA A 94 1.88 0.07 9.12
C ALA A 94 2.60 -1.25 8.83
N THR A 95 3.43 -1.74 9.75
CA THR A 95 4.12 -3.04 9.56
C THR A 95 3.25 -4.23 9.95
N ASN A 96 2.20 -3.99 10.75
CA ASN A 96 1.21 -4.97 11.14
C ASN A 96 -0.17 -4.30 11.25
N ILE A 97 -1.17 -4.86 10.58
CA ILE A 97 -2.57 -4.40 10.61
C ILE A 97 -3.34 -4.87 11.86
N ASP A 98 -2.85 -5.89 12.58
CA ASP A 98 -3.45 -6.37 13.83
C ASP A 98 -2.99 -5.53 15.03
N ASP A 99 -1.72 -5.11 15.03
CA ASP A 99 -1.13 -4.15 15.97
C ASP A 99 -0.81 -2.84 15.24
N LEU A 100 -1.87 -2.06 14.94
CA LEU A 100 -1.78 -0.90 14.07
C LEU A 100 -0.90 0.20 14.68
N LYS A 101 0.36 0.23 14.24
CA LYS A 101 1.34 1.27 14.57
C LYS A 101 1.73 2.02 13.31
N LEU A 102 1.11 3.19 13.14
CA LEU A 102 1.38 4.07 12.02
C LEU A 102 2.74 4.75 12.19
N ARG A 103 3.67 4.44 11.29
CA ARG A 103 4.98 5.05 11.20
C ARG A 103 5.04 5.98 10.00
N ARG A 104 5.37 7.24 10.24
CA ARG A 104 5.66 8.20 9.19
C ARG A 104 7.09 8.02 8.73
N LEU A 105 7.30 7.89 7.42
CA LEU A 105 8.66 7.87 6.89
C LEU A 105 9.14 9.30 6.62
N PRO A 106 10.45 9.56 6.76
CA PRO A 106 11.01 10.86 6.40
C PRO A 106 10.72 11.18 4.94
N GLU A 107 10.56 12.47 4.64
CA GLU A 107 10.52 12.95 3.27
C GLU A 107 11.77 12.49 2.51
N VAL A 108 11.58 12.16 1.24
CA VAL A 108 12.65 11.65 0.41
C VAL A 108 13.49 12.83 -0.08
N PRO A 109 14.81 12.86 0.20
CA PRO A 109 15.69 13.88 -0.34
C PRO A 109 15.62 13.87 -1.87
N GLY A 110 15.31 15.02 -2.47
CA GLY A 110 15.18 15.14 -3.92
C GLY A 110 13.80 14.79 -4.48
N LEU A 111 12.82 14.34 -3.69
CA LEU A 111 11.40 14.35 -4.07
C LEU A 111 10.74 15.66 -3.61
N GLY A 112 11.27 16.78 -4.12
CA GLY A 112 10.60 18.07 -3.99
C GLY A 112 9.44 18.20 -4.99
N PRO A 113 8.70 19.33 -4.97
CA PRO A 113 7.62 19.60 -5.92
C PRO A 113 8.03 19.50 -7.40
N GLN A 114 9.33 19.59 -7.68
CA GLN A 114 9.90 19.54 -9.03
C GLN A 114 10.13 18.11 -9.56
N SER A 115 10.13 17.10 -8.70
CA SER A 115 10.42 15.71 -9.10
C SER A 115 9.17 14.95 -9.56
N GLY A 116 8.03 15.62 -9.64
CA GLY A 116 6.77 15.04 -10.08
C GLY A 116 6.11 14.11 -9.06
N SER A 117 4.92 13.64 -9.41
CA SER A 117 4.12 12.76 -8.55
C SER A 117 4.70 11.35 -8.51
N ILE A 118 4.51 10.64 -7.40
CA ILE A 118 4.88 9.24 -7.26
C ILE A 118 3.83 8.40 -7.98
N VAL A 119 4.26 7.58 -8.93
CA VAL A 119 3.34 6.76 -9.74
C VAL A 119 3.36 5.30 -9.34
N HIS A 120 4.46 4.79 -8.78
CA HIS A 120 4.53 3.41 -8.30
C HIS A 120 5.34 3.30 -7.02
N MET A 121 4.90 2.38 -6.16
CA MET A 121 5.56 2.00 -4.93
C MET A 121 5.71 0.49 -4.86
N SER A 122 6.88 0.01 -4.47
CA SER A 122 7.16 -1.41 -4.28
C SER A 122 7.96 -1.69 -3.00
N VAL A 123 7.54 -2.67 -2.21
CA VAL A 123 8.20 -3.15 -1.00
C VAL A 123 8.80 -4.50 -1.33
N SER A 124 10.07 -4.68 -1.02
CA SER A 124 10.76 -5.95 -1.24
C SER A 124 10.08 -7.10 -0.47
N PHE A 125 10.17 -8.33 -0.96
CA PHE A 125 9.71 -9.53 -0.23
C PHE A 125 10.34 -9.69 1.15
N SER A 126 11.55 -9.17 1.32
CA SER A 126 12.23 -9.13 2.61
C SER A 126 11.77 -8.01 3.52
N TYR A 127 10.71 -7.26 3.17
CA TYR A 127 10.12 -6.10 3.89
C TYR A 127 11.12 -5.02 4.32
N LYS A 128 12.37 -5.10 3.83
CA LYS A 128 13.50 -4.27 4.23
C LYS A 128 13.70 -3.09 3.30
N TYR A 129 13.24 -3.16 2.07
CA TYR A 129 13.44 -2.12 1.07
C TYR A 129 12.11 -1.63 0.52
N LEU A 130 12.03 -0.32 0.31
CA LEU A 130 10.97 0.39 -0.38
C LEU A 130 11.57 1.03 -1.63
N ALA A 131 10.94 0.80 -2.77
CA ALA A 131 11.25 1.43 -4.04
C ALA A 131 10.08 2.31 -4.46
N LEU A 132 10.39 3.47 -5.03
CA LEU A 132 9.43 4.44 -5.52
C LEU A 132 9.83 4.85 -6.93
N PHE A 133 8.84 4.99 -7.80
CA PHE A 133 9.02 5.49 -9.15
C PHE A 133 8.15 6.73 -9.34
N THR A 134 8.74 7.80 -9.87
CA THR A 134 8.04 9.05 -10.14
C THR A 134 7.67 9.20 -11.61
N GLU A 135 6.71 10.06 -11.91
CA GLU A 135 6.30 10.40 -13.28
C GLU A 135 7.45 10.99 -14.12
N THR A 136 8.40 11.67 -13.48
CA THR A 136 9.59 12.24 -14.14
C THR A 136 10.66 11.20 -14.46
N GLY A 137 10.45 9.93 -14.09
CA GLY A 137 11.37 8.82 -14.35
C GLY A 137 12.46 8.65 -13.29
N HIS A 138 12.32 9.26 -12.11
CA HIS A 138 13.23 9.03 -11.00
C HIS A 138 12.84 7.75 -10.25
N LEU A 139 13.83 6.87 -10.08
CA LEU A 139 13.73 5.70 -9.22
C LEU A 139 14.44 6.01 -7.91
N TRP A 140 13.76 5.74 -6.80
CA TRP A 140 14.32 5.90 -5.47
C TRP A 140 14.15 4.62 -4.68
N ASP A 141 15.20 4.14 -4.03
CA ASP A 141 15.16 2.97 -3.16
C ASP A 141 15.66 3.33 -1.74
N ARG A 142 15.05 2.71 -0.73
CA ARG A 142 15.42 2.94 0.67
C ARG A 142 15.25 1.72 1.54
N PRO A 143 16.18 1.48 2.48
CA PRO A 143 15.96 0.55 3.57
C PRO A 143 14.92 1.08 4.58
N LEU A 144 13.84 0.33 4.79
CA LEU A 144 12.76 0.62 5.74
C LEU A 144 13.23 0.61 7.20
N HIS A 145 14.30 -0.11 7.53
CA HIS A 145 14.84 -0.21 8.90
C HIS A 145 15.81 0.93 9.27
N LEU A 146 16.44 1.58 8.29
CA LEU A 146 17.45 2.61 8.58
C LEU A 146 16.79 3.97 8.84
N GLN A 147 16.63 4.29 10.13
CA GLN A 147 16.85 5.65 10.60
C GLN A 147 18.37 5.87 10.61
N VAL A 148 18.93 6.41 9.53
CA VAL A 148 20.26 7.01 9.65
C VAL A 148 20.07 8.29 10.44
N SER A 149 20.22 8.20 11.75
CA SER A 149 20.57 9.34 12.60
C SER A 149 22.09 9.53 12.51
N ASP A 150 22.57 9.99 11.36
CA ASP A 150 23.89 10.63 11.30
C ASP A 150 23.67 12.13 11.24
N GLN A 151 23.16 12.67 12.35
CA GLN A 151 23.66 13.96 12.81
C GLN A 151 24.76 13.65 13.82
N LEU A 152 26.00 13.66 13.35
CA LEU A 152 27.16 14.17 14.08
C LEU A 152 28.23 14.47 13.04
N GLY A 153 28.17 15.70 12.52
CA GLY A 153 29.35 16.40 12.03
C GLY A 153 30.07 17.09 13.19
N ALA A 154 31.36 17.33 12.94
CA ALA A 154 32.41 17.95 13.76
C ALA A 154 33.21 17.00 14.64
#